data_AF-A0A520KLQ7-F1
#
_entry.id   AF-A0A520KLQ7-F1
#
_cell.length_a   1.000
_cell.length_b   1.000
_cell.length_c   1.000
_cell.angle_alpha   90.00
_cell.angle_beta   90.00
_cell.angle_gamma   90.00
#
_symmetry.space_group_name_H-M   'P 1'
#
loop_
_entity.id
_entity.type
_entity.pdbx_description
1 polymer ?
#
loop_
_entity_poly.entity_id
_entity_poly.type
_entity_poly.pdbx_seq_one_letter_code
_entity_poly.pdbx_strand_id
1 'polypeptide(L)'
;MAVELECDNCGEVFEDYESNVNEHNFCCRNCYKEWVVGENNPNYGNTWSEEQRERMSEKMTGKEGWSKGLTAEDDDRILSGEDHPDWEGGKRELECDWCGDEVYKYPSLVNEHNFCSTECFHKWHSEWISGENHPLYGEERSEEVKRAISEVNKGRSWEDIFGEERAKEMKKEFSRRFTGQKNHKWLGDELETRCSYCGASFRVHSKLDLEKKEHVFCSKECRREWLSEAMSGEGNHQWRGGASFEPYGTEFNEELKEQIRERDEYCCVLCGGSSDGRELSVHHIDRDKTNNSMSNLISLCRSCHQLVHNGDRTLTLYK
;
A
#
# COMPACT_ATOMS: atom_id res chain seq x y z
N MET A 1 15.72 -11.47 -14.34
CA MET A 1 16.74 -12.35 -13.72
C MET A 1 16.59 -12.36 -12.21
N ALA A 2 16.99 -13.45 -11.54
CA ALA A 2 17.03 -13.48 -10.07
C ALA A 2 18.12 -12.52 -9.59
N VAL A 3 17.76 -11.61 -8.71
CA VAL A 3 18.59 -10.54 -8.18
C VAL A 3 18.59 -10.62 -6.67
N GLU A 4 19.78 -10.53 -6.10
CA GLU A 4 20.00 -10.51 -4.66
C GLU A 4 19.48 -9.19 -4.07
N LEU A 5 18.19 -9.12 -3.78
CA LEU A 5 17.52 -8.00 -3.15
C LEU A 5 17.80 -8.01 -1.66
N GLU A 6 18.09 -6.84 -1.12
CA GLU A 6 18.13 -6.67 0.31
C GLU A 6 16.69 -6.41 0.77
N CYS A 7 16.20 -7.20 1.71
CA CYS A 7 14.85 -7.04 2.23
C CYS A 7 14.73 -5.69 2.96
N ASP A 8 13.82 -4.83 2.51
CA ASP A 8 13.54 -3.49 3.06
C ASP A 8 13.10 -3.52 4.54
N ASN A 9 12.77 -4.69 5.07
CA ASN A 9 12.42 -4.91 6.48
C ASN A 9 13.56 -5.50 7.31
N CYS A 10 14.12 -6.66 6.93
CA CYS A 10 15.10 -7.38 7.77
C CYS A 10 16.57 -7.26 7.31
N GLY A 11 16.81 -6.68 6.13
CA GLY A 11 18.15 -6.51 5.57
C GLY A 11 18.81 -7.80 5.08
N GLU A 12 18.15 -8.97 5.20
CA GLU A 12 18.66 -10.18 4.58
C GLU A 12 18.66 -10.03 3.06
N VAL A 13 19.76 -10.46 2.46
CA VAL A 13 19.89 -10.54 1.02
C VAL A 13 19.24 -11.84 0.56
N PHE A 14 18.27 -11.73 -0.33
CA PHE A 14 17.51 -12.83 -0.88
C PHE A 14 17.42 -12.67 -2.39
N GLU A 15 17.27 -13.77 -3.11
CA GLU A 15 17.13 -13.72 -4.55
C GLU A 15 15.65 -13.68 -4.94
N ASP A 16 15.27 -12.69 -5.75
CA ASP A 16 13.95 -12.65 -6.39
C ASP A 16 14.09 -12.11 -7.80
N TYR A 17 13.07 -12.31 -8.61
CA TYR A 17 13.11 -11.92 -10.01
C TYR A 17 13.02 -10.40 -10.16
N GLU A 18 13.84 -9.84 -11.05
CA GLU A 18 13.83 -8.42 -11.45
C GLU A 18 12.43 -7.84 -11.73
N SER A 19 11.48 -8.68 -12.18
CA SER A 19 10.08 -8.29 -12.43
C SER A 19 9.25 -8.07 -11.15
N ASN A 20 9.66 -8.68 -10.05
CA ASN A 20 9.05 -8.54 -8.73
C ASN A 20 9.69 -7.40 -7.92
N VAL A 21 10.75 -6.79 -8.45
CA VAL A 21 11.43 -5.64 -7.84
C VAL A 21 10.48 -4.45 -7.85
N ASN A 22 9.91 -4.19 -6.69
CA ASN A 22 9.08 -3.03 -6.45
C ASN A 22 9.92 -1.89 -5.86
N GLU A 23 9.27 -0.75 -5.63
CA GLU A 23 9.87 0.34 -4.85
C GLU A 23 10.34 -0.16 -3.48
N HIS A 24 9.67 -1.19 -2.95
CA HIS A 24 10.03 -1.88 -1.71
C HIS A 24 10.00 -3.39 -1.88
N ASN A 25 11.02 -4.08 -1.35
CA ASN A 25 11.29 -5.48 -1.65
C ASN A 25 11.48 -6.29 -0.38
N PHE A 26 10.92 -7.50 -0.33
CA PHE A 26 10.86 -8.27 0.91
C PHE A 26 11.21 -9.72 0.68
N CYS A 27 12.11 -10.25 1.51
CA CYS A 27 12.55 -11.64 1.41
C CYS A 27 11.42 -12.65 1.64
N CYS A 28 10.35 -12.21 2.31
CA CYS A 28 9.18 -13.02 2.55
C CYS A 28 7.95 -12.15 2.81
N ARG A 29 6.77 -12.77 2.78
CA ARG A 29 5.48 -12.10 3.04
C ARG A 29 5.37 -11.50 4.44
N ASN A 30 6.07 -12.04 5.44
CA ASN A 30 6.09 -11.48 6.80
C ASN A 30 6.89 -10.17 6.85
N CYS A 31 8.02 -10.09 6.15
CA CYS A 31 8.79 -8.85 6.05
C CYS A 31 8.02 -7.72 5.33
N TYR A 32 7.22 -8.05 4.31
CA TYR A 32 6.31 -7.08 3.70
C TYR A 32 5.23 -6.60 4.69
N LYS A 33 4.64 -7.52 5.46
CA LYS A 33 3.59 -7.20 6.46
C LYS A 33 4.10 -6.30 7.59
N GLU A 34 5.32 -6.54 8.06
CA GLU A 34 5.98 -5.71 9.08
C GLU A 34 6.41 -4.33 8.55
N TRP A 35 6.62 -4.21 7.24
CA TRP A 35 7.01 -2.95 6.61
C TRP A 35 5.82 -2.05 6.22
N VAL A 36 4.69 -2.62 5.80
CA VAL A 36 3.50 -1.87 5.29
C VAL A 36 2.60 -1.30 6.40
N VAL A 37 3.09 -1.24 7.63
CA VAL A 37 2.43 -0.58 8.77
C VAL A 37 2.91 0.87 8.91
N GLY A 38 2.09 1.73 9.54
CA GLY A 38 2.42 3.15 9.70
C GLY A 38 2.49 3.90 8.37
N GLU A 39 3.43 4.84 8.24
CA GLU A 39 3.60 5.78 7.11
C GLU A 39 3.72 5.11 5.73
N ASN A 40 4.20 3.87 5.71
CA ASN A 40 4.38 3.09 4.49
C ASN A 40 3.09 2.41 4.01
N ASN A 41 2.02 2.44 4.81
CA ASN A 41 0.73 1.94 4.38
C ASN A 41 0.17 2.86 3.27
N PRO A 42 -0.28 2.35 2.11
CA PRO A 42 -0.86 3.18 1.05
C PRO A 42 -2.11 3.96 1.47
N ASN A 43 -2.76 3.54 2.57
CA ASN A 43 -3.88 4.23 3.20
C ASN A 43 -3.46 5.05 4.43
N TYR A 44 -2.16 5.21 4.70
CA TYR A 44 -1.68 6.03 5.80
C TYR A 44 -2.06 7.49 5.59
N GLY A 45 -2.60 8.12 6.64
CA GLY A 45 -3.12 9.49 6.57
C GLY A 45 -4.42 9.64 5.78
N ASN A 46 -4.89 8.59 5.10
CA ASN A 46 -6.16 8.60 4.39
C ASN A 46 -7.29 8.51 5.42
N THR A 47 -7.88 9.66 5.72
CA THR A 47 -8.97 9.77 6.69
C THR A 47 -10.27 9.99 5.95
N TRP A 48 -11.24 9.14 6.24
CA TRP A 48 -12.60 9.31 5.74
C TRP A 48 -13.15 10.61 6.31
N SER A 49 -13.73 11.47 5.47
CA SER A 49 -14.48 12.64 5.95
C SER A 49 -15.68 12.20 6.79
N GLU A 50 -16.19 13.05 7.68
CA GLU A 50 -17.37 12.72 8.49
C GLU A 50 -18.54 12.28 7.62
N GLU A 51 -18.77 12.98 6.51
CA GLU A 51 -19.82 12.67 5.54
C GLU A 51 -19.63 11.30 4.84
N GLN A 52 -18.39 10.93 4.51
CA GLN A 52 -18.10 9.60 3.97
C GLN A 52 -18.31 8.49 5.00
N ARG A 53 -18.00 8.75 6.28
CA ARG A 53 -18.23 7.80 7.38
C ARG A 53 -19.71 7.63 7.69
N GLU A 54 -20.46 8.72 7.71
CA GLU A 54 -21.89 8.72 7.99
C GLU A 54 -22.65 7.96 6.89
N ARG A 55 -22.34 8.24 5.62
CA ARG A 55 -22.92 7.52 4.48
C ARG A 55 -22.58 6.03 4.45
N MET A 56 -21.37 5.64 4.87
CA MET A 56 -20.99 4.23 5.04
C MET A 56 -21.76 3.58 6.19
N SER A 57 -21.86 4.27 7.33
CA SER A 57 -22.59 3.81 8.52
C SER A 57 -24.07 3.56 8.19
N GLU A 58 -24.72 4.49 7.51
CA GLU A 58 -26.11 4.34 7.04
C GLU A 58 -26.27 3.14 6.10
N LYS A 59 -25.36 2.96 5.13
CA LYS A 59 -25.41 1.83 4.19
C LYS A 59 -25.21 0.46 4.84
N MET A 60 -24.50 0.41 5.97
CA MET A 60 -24.21 -0.82 6.70
C MET A 60 -25.21 -1.07 7.84
N THR A 61 -25.98 -0.06 8.24
CA THR A 61 -27.00 -0.19 9.28
C THR A 61 -28.05 -1.22 8.85
N GLY A 62 -28.17 -2.30 9.64
CA GLY A 62 -29.14 -3.36 9.42
C GLY A 62 -28.72 -4.46 8.44
N LYS A 63 -27.53 -4.39 7.82
CA LYS A 63 -27.00 -5.49 7.00
C LYS A 63 -26.24 -6.48 7.89
N GLU A 64 -26.69 -7.73 7.92
CA GLU A 64 -25.92 -8.80 8.56
C GLU A 64 -24.78 -9.24 7.65
N GLY A 65 -23.57 -9.27 8.21
CA GLY A 65 -22.40 -9.81 7.50
C GLY A 65 -22.65 -11.28 7.13
N TRP A 66 -22.24 -11.69 5.95
CA TRP A 66 -22.52 -13.03 5.41
C TRP A 66 -21.98 -14.17 6.29
N SER A 67 -20.95 -13.92 7.10
CA SER A 67 -20.37 -14.88 8.04
C SER A 67 -21.00 -14.83 9.44
N LYS A 68 -21.96 -13.95 9.68
CA LYS A 68 -22.55 -13.73 11.02
C LYS A 68 -23.35 -14.97 11.43
N GLY A 69 -22.83 -15.70 12.41
CA GLY A 69 -23.45 -16.90 12.95
C GLY A 69 -23.08 -18.21 12.24
N LEU A 70 -22.21 -18.16 11.23
CA LEU A 70 -21.67 -19.37 10.58
C LEU A 70 -20.42 -19.85 11.33
N THR A 71 -20.29 -21.17 11.45
CA THR A 71 -19.13 -21.85 12.02
C THR A 71 -18.34 -22.58 10.92
N ALA A 72 -17.16 -23.10 11.28
CA ALA A 72 -16.37 -23.97 10.40
C ALA A 72 -17.13 -25.25 9.98
N GLU A 73 -18.15 -25.66 10.75
CA GLU A 73 -19.02 -26.79 10.40
C GLU A 73 -20.04 -26.44 9.31
N ASP A 74 -20.47 -25.17 9.25
CA ASP A 74 -21.46 -24.69 8.28
C ASP A 74 -20.84 -24.38 6.91
N ASP A 75 -19.57 -23.95 6.89
CA ASP A 75 -18.85 -23.60 5.66
C ASP A 75 -17.34 -23.75 5.88
N ASP A 76 -16.70 -24.59 5.05
CA ASP A 76 -15.28 -24.97 5.14
C ASP A 76 -14.31 -23.80 4.91
N ARG A 77 -14.81 -22.67 4.38
CA ARG A 77 -14.05 -21.42 4.23
C ARG A 77 -13.98 -20.61 5.53
N ILE A 78 -14.82 -20.92 6.51
CA ILE A 78 -14.84 -20.27 7.83
C ILE A 78 -13.78 -20.92 8.72
N LEU A 79 -12.54 -20.46 8.57
CA LEU A 79 -11.45 -20.86 9.48
C LEU A 79 -11.61 -20.11 10.81
N SER A 80 -11.93 -20.83 11.88
CA SER A 80 -12.12 -20.23 13.21
C SER A 80 -11.70 -21.21 14.31
N GLY A 81 -11.33 -20.70 15.48
CA GLY A 81 -10.95 -21.54 16.61
C GLY A 81 -9.71 -22.39 16.34
N GLU A 82 -9.72 -23.63 16.84
CA GLU A 82 -8.57 -24.55 16.81
C GLU A 82 -8.18 -25.02 15.41
N ASP A 83 -9.11 -24.91 14.46
CA ASP A 83 -8.92 -25.37 13.07
C ASP A 83 -8.21 -24.33 12.19
N HIS A 84 -7.98 -23.11 12.70
CA HIS A 84 -7.23 -22.10 11.96
C HIS A 84 -5.72 -22.43 12.01
N PRO A 85 -5.00 -22.47 10.88
CA PRO A 85 -3.59 -22.91 10.82
C PRO A 85 -2.62 -22.05 11.65
N ASP A 86 -3.00 -20.80 11.94
CA ASP A 86 -2.27 -19.88 12.83
C ASP A 86 -2.81 -19.85 14.29
N TRP A 87 -3.61 -20.82 14.71
CA TRP A 87 -4.22 -20.83 16.05
C TRP A 87 -3.21 -21.26 17.14
N GLU A 88 -2.80 -20.30 17.98
CA GLU A 88 -1.90 -20.53 19.13
C GLU A 88 -2.65 -20.46 20.47
N GLY A 89 -3.71 -21.25 20.65
CA GLY A 89 -4.35 -21.44 21.96
C GLY A 89 -5.29 -20.31 22.42
N GLY A 90 -5.79 -19.48 21.51
CA GLY A 90 -6.81 -18.47 21.79
C GLY A 90 -6.30 -17.23 22.53
N LYS A 91 -7.19 -16.51 23.25
CA LYS A 91 -6.83 -15.30 24.01
C LYS A 91 -6.33 -15.67 25.41
N ARG A 92 -5.26 -15.04 25.86
CA ARG A 92 -4.75 -15.09 27.24
C ARG A 92 -5.48 -14.08 28.12
N GLU A 93 -5.77 -14.49 29.34
CA GLU A 93 -6.27 -13.65 30.42
C GLU A 93 -5.10 -12.90 31.08
N LEU A 94 -5.24 -11.58 31.21
CA LEU A 94 -4.25 -10.65 31.74
C LEU A 94 -4.94 -9.65 32.65
N GLU A 95 -4.15 -8.94 33.47
CA GLU A 95 -4.63 -7.81 34.26
C GLU A 95 -4.31 -6.49 33.54
N CYS A 96 -5.20 -5.50 33.62
CA CYS A 96 -4.95 -4.15 33.14
C CYS A 96 -4.00 -3.40 34.08
N ASP A 97 -2.83 -3.00 33.60
CA ASP A 97 -1.79 -2.27 34.35
C ASP A 97 -2.24 -0.90 34.92
N TRP A 98 -3.40 -0.39 34.49
CA TRP A 98 -3.96 0.86 35.02
C TRP A 98 -5.10 0.66 36.02
N CYS A 99 -6.12 -0.13 35.68
CA CYS A 99 -7.33 -0.27 36.51
C CYS A 99 -7.45 -1.62 37.23
N GLY A 100 -6.63 -2.62 36.91
CA GLY A 100 -6.70 -3.96 37.48
C GLY A 100 -7.78 -4.87 36.87
N ASP A 101 -8.57 -4.38 35.92
CA ASP A 101 -9.61 -5.20 35.27
C ASP A 101 -8.99 -6.29 34.38
N GLU A 102 -9.69 -7.42 34.27
CA GLU A 102 -9.31 -8.54 33.41
C GLU A 102 -9.36 -8.16 31.92
N VAL A 103 -8.32 -8.52 31.17
CA VAL A 103 -8.15 -8.24 29.75
C VAL A 103 -7.79 -9.51 28.99
N TYR A 104 -8.46 -9.76 27.87
CA TYR A 104 -8.23 -10.93 27.04
C TYR A 104 -7.53 -10.55 25.74
N LYS A 105 -6.26 -10.98 25.57
CA LYS A 105 -5.45 -10.64 24.39
C LYS A 105 -4.91 -11.88 23.69
N TYR A 106 -4.79 -11.83 22.37
CA TYR A 106 -4.03 -12.86 21.65
C TYR A 106 -2.56 -12.85 22.08
N PRO A 107 -1.85 -13.99 22.09
CA PRO A 107 -0.44 -14.09 22.47
C PRO A 107 0.46 -13.04 21.82
N SER A 108 0.24 -12.75 20.53
CA SER A 108 0.97 -11.73 19.76
C SER A 108 0.71 -10.28 20.19
N LEU A 109 -0.34 -10.03 20.98
CA LEU A 109 -0.73 -8.70 21.47
C LEU A 109 -0.43 -8.49 22.96
N VAL A 110 0.18 -9.48 23.61
CA VAL A 110 0.62 -9.38 25.00
C VAL A 110 1.91 -8.56 25.02
N ASN A 111 1.88 -7.42 25.69
CA ASN A 111 3.04 -6.55 25.87
C ASN A 111 3.53 -6.61 27.32
N GLU A 112 4.65 -5.92 27.60
CA GLU A 112 5.10 -5.67 28.98
C GLU A 112 4.03 -4.97 29.82
N HIS A 113 3.29 -4.02 29.21
CA HIS A 113 2.14 -3.34 29.82
C HIS A 113 0.85 -3.60 29.04
N ASN A 114 -0.22 -4.00 29.72
CA ASN A 114 -1.49 -4.36 29.09
C ASN A 114 -2.64 -3.52 29.64
N PHE A 115 -3.55 -3.10 28.77
CA PHE A 115 -4.63 -2.18 29.14
C PHE A 115 -5.97 -2.67 28.61
N CYS A 116 -7.02 -2.55 29.42
CA CYS A 116 -8.38 -2.91 29.04
C CYS A 116 -8.98 -1.95 28.01
N SER A 117 -8.42 -0.74 27.89
CA SER A 117 -8.88 0.29 26.95
C SER A 117 -7.76 1.26 26.57
N THR A 118 -7.95 1.95 25.44
CA THR A 118 -7.10 3.08 25.04
C THR A 118 -7.10 4.20 26.09
N GLU A 119 -8.19 4.38 26.84
CA GLU A 119 -8.27 5.35 27.93
C GLU A 119 -7.32 4.98 29.08
N CYS A 120 -7.30 3.70 29.48
CA CYS A 120 -6.38 3.18 30.50
C CYS A 120 -4.92 3.32 30.07
N PHE A 121 -4.61 3.02 28.79
CA PHE A 121 -3.28 3.27 28.23
C PHE A 121 -2.91 4.76 28.28
N HIS A 122 -3.80 5.67 27.88
CA HIS A 122 -3.51 7.11 27.89
C HIS A 122 -3.34 7.68 29.30
N LYS A 123 -4.12 7.21 30.29
CA LYS A 123 -3.95 7.62 31.69
C LYS A 123 -2.59 7.18 32.22
N TRP A 124 -2.24 5.92 32.00
CA TRP A 124 -0.93 5.38 32.37
C TRP A 124 0.23 6.10 31.66
N HIS A 125 0.14 6.27 30.33
CA HIS A 125 1.19 6.93 29.54
C HIS A 125 1.33 8.42 29.87
N SER A 126 0.23 9.10 30.19
CA SER A 126 0.24 10.50 30.64
C SER A 126 1.01 10.64 31.95
N GLU A 127 0.73 9.79 32.94
CA GLU A 127 1.49 9.79 34.19
C GLU A 127 2.96 9.41 33.95
N TRP A 128 3.27 8.59 32.95
CA TRP A 128 4.65 8.22 32.65
C TRP A 128 5.46 9.35 31.98
N ILE A 129 4.89 10.04 30.98
CA ILE A 129 5.59 11.13 30.24
C ILE A 129 5.52 12.50 30.91
N SER A 130 4.63 12.68 31.89
CA SER A 130 4.44 13.96 32.60
C SER A 130 4.52 13.83 34.12
N GLY A 131 4.79 12.63 34.62
CA GLY A 131 5.05 12.33 36.03
C GLY A 131 6.53 12.31 36.38
N GLU A 132 6.84 11.92 37.62
CA GLU A 132 8.18 11.98 38.25
C GLU A 132 9.33 11.38 37.44
N ASN A 133 9.02 10.50 36.50
CA ASN A 133 9.99 9.83 35.64
C ASN A 133 10.43 10.63 34.40
N HIS A 134 9.81 11.79 34.10
CA HIS A 134 10.18 12.62 32.95
C HIS A 134 11.41 13.51 33.25
N PRO A 135 12.41 13.64 32.35
CA PRO A 135 13.61 14.47 32.59
C PRO A 135 13.36 15.95 32.87
N LEU A 136 12.19 16.47 32.46
CA LEU A 136 11.72 17.84 32.73
C LEU A 136 10.54 17.87 33.71
N TYR A 137 10.32 16.81 34.48
CA TYR A 137 9.25 16.76 35.48
C TYR A 137 9.42 17.86 36.54
N GLY A 138 8.33 18.57 36.84
CA GLY A 138 8.31 19.67 37.81
C GLY A 138 8.68 21.06 37.23
N GLU A 139 9.05 21.14 35.95
CA GLU A 139 9.30 22.43 35.27
C GLU A 139 8.12 22.81 34.35
N GLU A 140 7.09 23.45 34.92
CA GLU A 140 5.96 23.94 34.11
C GLU A 140 6.28 25.27 33.41
N ARG A 141 6.21 25.27 32.08
CA ARG A 141 6.04 26.50 31.29
C ARG A 141 4.58 26.90 31.31
N SER A 142 4.27 28.18 31.51
CA SER A 142 2.89 28.65 31.49
C SER A 142 2.23 28.38 30.14
N GLU A 143 0.90 28.16 30.14
CA GLU A 143 0.11 27.97 28.91
C GLU A 143 0.24 29.17 27.95
N GLU A 144 0.45 30.35 28.51
CA GLU A 144 0.77 31.56 27.75
C GLU A 144 2.13 31.44 27.03
N VAL A 145 3.17 30.94 27.70
CA VAL A 145 4.50 30.72 27.11
C VAL A 145 4.45 29.62 26.04
N LYS A 146 3.73 28.53 26.27
CA LYS A 146 3.57 27.45 25.27
C LYS A 146 2.85 27.96 24.01
N ARG A 147 1.74 28.69 24.19
CA ARG A 147 1.00 29.31 23.07
C ARG A 147 1.85 30.35 22.35
N ALA A 148 2.57 31.19 23.08
CA ALA A 148 3.47 32.18 22.49
C ALA A 148 4.55 31.51 21.63
N ILE A 149 5.21 30.44 22.11
CA ILE A 149 6.24 29.74 21.33
C ILE A 149 5.66 29.10 20.06
N SER A 150 4.46 28.51 20.14
CA SER A 150 3.80 27.89 18.99
C SER A 150 3.37 28.92 17.94
N GLU A 151 2.67 29.97 18.36
CA GLU A 151 2.19 31.03 17.47
C GLU A 151 3.35 31.80 16.84
N VAL A 152 4.43 32.05 17.59
CA VAL A 152 5.62 32.74 17.08
C VAL A 152 6.36 31.93 16.03
N ASN A 153 6.24 30.60 15.98
CA ASN A 153 6.97 29.74 15.05
C ASN A 153 6.11 29.22 13.88
N LYS A 154 4.79 29.36 13.95
CA LYS A 154 3.86 28.86 12.94
C LYS A 154 4.09 29.57 11.60
N GLY A 155 4.39 28.79 10.56
CA GLY A 155 4.58 29.29 9.19
C GLY A 155 5.88 30.06 8.94
N ARG A 156 6.80 30.08 9.90
CA ARG A 156 8.11 30.71 9.73
C ARG A 156 9.13 29.72 9.19
N SER A 157 9.85 30.15 8.16
CA SER A 157 10.98 29.42 7.60
C SER A 157 12.19 29.45 8.55
N TRP A 158 13.20 28.63 8.26
CA TRP A 158 14.44 28.64 9.06
C TRP A 158 15.15 29.99 8.95
N GLU A 159 15.06 30.63 7.79
CA GLU A 159 15.52 32.00 7.57
C GLU A 159 14.81 32.98 8.51
N ASP A 160 13.49 32.83 8.67
CA ASP A 160 12.70 33.69 9.55
C ASP A 160 13.03 33.47 11.03
N ILE A 161 13.33 32.23 11.45
CA ILE A 161 13.54 31.86 12.85
C ILE A 161 14.98 32.12 13.30
N PHE A 162 15.96 31.79 12.46
CA PHE A 162 17.38 31.78 12.82
C PHE A 162 18.22 32.84 12.10
N GLY A 163 17.64 33.55 11.13
CA GLY A 163 18.34 34.51 10.26
C GLY A 163 19.05 33.81 9.08
N GLU A 164 19.26 34.55 7.99
CA GLU A 164 19.75 33.97 6.72
C GLU A 164 21.09 33.22 6.86
N GLU A 165 22.09 33.82 7.51
CA GLU A 165 23.42 33.21 7.60
C GLU A 165 23.40 31.90 8.41
N ARG A 166 22.71 31.90 9.54
CA ARG A 166 22.60 30.72 10.41
C ARG A 166 21.69 29.66 9.82
N ALA A 167 20.58 30.04 9.18
CA ALA A 167 19.73 29.12 8.45
C ALA A 167 20.50 28.46 7.29
N LYS A 168 21.29 29.23 6.54
CA LYS A 168 22.15 28.72 5.47
C LYS A 168 23.23 27.78 6.00
N GLU A 169 23.86 28.12 7.12
CA GLU A 169 24.85 27.27 7.77
C GLU A 169 24.23 25.96 8.25
N MET A 170 23.07 26.02 8.92
CA MET A 170 22.35 24.86 9.42
C MET A 170 21.80 23.98 8.28
N LYS A 171 21.25 24.56 7.21
CA LYS A 171 20.83 23.82 6.01
C LYS A 171 22.03 23.14 5.33
N LYS A 172 23.18 23.81 5.28
CA LYS A 172 24.43 23.25 4.74
C LYS A 172 24.98 22.14 5.62
N GLU A 173 24.92 22.28 6.94
CA GLU A 173 25.34 21.24 7.88
C GLU A 173 24.41 20.02 7.81
N PHE A 174 23.09 20.25 7.78
CA PHE A 174 22.09 19.21 7.60
C PHE A 174 22.33 18.47 6.27
N SER A 175 22.49 19.18 5.15
CA SER A 175 22.83 18.58 3.85
C SER A 175 24.15 17.79 3.87
N ARG A 176 25.17 18.26 4.58
CA ARG A 176 26.45 17.55 4.75
C ARG A 176 26.32 16.25 5.56
N ARG A 177 25.37 16.17 6.49
CA ARG A 177 25.07 14.93 7.24
C ARG A 177 24.39 13.88 6.35
N PHE A 178 23.79 14.27 5.23
CA PHE A 178 23.07 13.39 4.31
C PHE A 178 23.73 13.26 2.92
N THR A 179 25.02 13.61 2.75
CA THR A 179 25.75 13.48 1.48
C THR A 179 27.13 12.83 1.66
N GLY A 180 27.62 12.17 0.61
CA GLY A 180 28.94 11.54 0.59
C GLY A 180 29.07 10.34 1.53
N GLN A 181 30.32 9.99 1.87
CA GLN A 181 30.71 8.85 2.71
C GLN A 181 30.03 8.77 4.09
N LYS A 182 29.40 9.85 4.57
CA LYS A 182 28.71 9.90 5.87
C LYS A 182 27.22 9.56 5.78
N ASN A 183 26.66 9.47 4.57
CA ASN A 183 25.30 9.00 4.32
C ASN A 183 25.32 7.46 4.23
N HIS A 184 24.47 6.79 5.01
CA HIS A 184 24.34 5.32 5.00
C HIS A 184 23.93 4.75 3.62
N LYS A 185 23.47 5.60 2.68
CA LYS A 185 23.12 5.23 1.29
C LYS A 185 24.19 5.56 0.24
N TRP A 186 25.42 5.91 0.61
CA TRP A 186 26.48 6.29 -0.34
C TRP A 186 27.48 5.14 -0.62
N LEU A 187 27.68 4.74 -1.90
CA LEU A 187 28.29 3.45 -2.27
C LEU A 187 29.35 3.43 -3.41
N GLY A 188 29.91 4.58 -3.87
CA GLY A 188 31.12 4.61 -4.75
C GLY A 188 30.95 5.13 -6.19
N ASP A 189 32.07 5.17 -6.94
CA ASP A 189 32.35 6.06 -8.09
C ASP A 189 31.69 5.70 -9.45
N GLU A 190 31.64 6.69 -10.35
CA GLU A 190 31.15 6.67 -11.74
C GLU A 190 31.63 5.45 -12.58
N LEU A 191 30.70 4.58 -12.99
CA LEU A 191 30.95 3.44 -13.87
C LEU A 191 30.44 3.72 -15.29
N GLU A 192 31.20 3.35 -16.33
CA GLU A 192 30.80 3.51 -17.73
C GLU A 192 30.14 2.22 -18.28
N THR A 193 29.00 2.34 -18.95
CA THR A 193 28.25 1.23 -19.56
C THR A 193 27.58 1.66 -20.88
N ARG A 194 26.92 0.74 -21.60
CA ARG A 194 26.16 1.03 -22.83
C ARG A 194 24.66 0.94 -22.62
N CYS A 195 23.92 1.83 -23.27
CA CYS A 195 22.46 1.82 -23.28
C CYS A 195 21.90 0.61 -24.05
N SER A 196 20.96 -0.13 -23.45
CA SER A 196 20.29 -1.31 -24.04
C SER A 196 19.34 -0.98 -25.19
N TYR A 197 19.01 0.30 -25.39
CA TYR A 197 18.20 0.74 -26.53
C TYR A 197 19.06 1.34 -27.65
N CYS A 198 19.77 2.44 -27.36
CA CYS A 198 20.51 3.18 -28.40
C CYS A 198 22.01 2.79 -28.53
N GLY A 199 22.53 1.96 -27.62
CA GLY A 199 23.94 1.52 -27.63
C GLY A 199 24.97 2.55 -27.16
N ALA A 200 24.57 3.79 -26.86
CA ALA A 200 25.49 4.86 -26.45
C ALA A 200 26.14 4.57 -25.09
N SER A 201 27.43 4.90 -24.95
CA SER A 201 28.13 4.85 -23.67
C SER A 201 27.65 5.95 -22.73
N PHE A 202 27.40 5.62 -21.47
CA PHE A 202 26.99 6.57 -20.44
C PHE A 202 27.48 6.14 -19.05
N ARG A 203 27.47 7.08 -18.10
CA ARG A 203 27.91 6.84 -16.73
C ARG A 203 26.74 6.53 -15.80
N VAL A 204 26.94 5.58 -14.90
CA VAL A 204 26.03 5.25 -13.81
C VAL A 204 26.74 5.42 -12.48
N HIS A 205 25.96 5.74 -11.46
CA HIS A 205 26.44 5.89 -10.08
C HIS A 205 26.04 4.69 -9.21
N SER A 206 25.44 3.66 -9.81
CA SER A 206 24.94 2.47 -9.14
C SER A 206 25.51 1.25 -9.83
N LYS A 207 26.48 0.60 -9.18
CA LYS A 207 26.97 -0.72 -9.60
C LYS A 207 25.84 -1.76 -9.59
N LEU A 208 24.92 -1.61 -8.64
CA LEU A 208 23.72 -2.43 -8.48
C LEU A 208 22.82 -2.39 -9.72
N ASP A 209 22.71 -1.22 -10.39
CA ASP A 209 21.92 -1.09 -11.63
C ASP A 209 22.52 -1.87 -12.80
N LEU A 210 23.83 -2.12 -12.81
CA LEU A 210 24.49 -2.92 -13.84
C LEU A 210 24.42 -4.42 -13.56
N GLU A 211 24.36 -4.80 -12.28
CA GLU A 211 24.30 -6.19 -11.84
C GLU A 211 22.87 -6.75 -11.79
N LYS A 212 21.87 -5.89 -11.49
CA LYS A 212 20.46 -6.28 -11.26
C LYS A 212 19.46 -5.78 -12.31
N LYS A 213 19.90 -5.28 -13.46
CA LYS A 213 18.96 -4.93 -14.53
C LYS A 213 19.44 -5.55 -15.84
N GLU A 214 18.61 -6.41 -16.40
CA GLU A 214 18.78 -6.94 -17.76
C GLU A 214 18.92 -5.82 -18.81
N HIS A 215 18.28 -4.67 -18.59
CA HIS A 215 18.34 -3.51 -19.48
C HIS A 215 18.61 -2.20 -18.74
N VAL A 216 19.59 -1.44 -19.21
CA VAL A 216 20.01 -0.14 -18.66
C VAL A 216 19.98 0.93 -19.75
N PHE A 217 19.57 2.15 -19.41
CA PHE A 217 19.27 3.17 -20.42
C PHE A 217 19.96 4.49 -20.10
N CYS A 218 20.54 5.11 -21.12
CA CYS A 218 21.20 6.42 -20.96
C CYS A 218 20.22 7.57 -20.68
N SER A 219 18.92 7.36 -20.92
CA SER A 219 17.88 8.35 -20.66
C SER A 219 16.50 7.71 -20.44
N LYS A 220 15.58 8.48 -19.86
CA LYS A 220 14.18 8.08 -19.67
C LYS A 220 13.48 7.83 -21.01
N GLU A 221 13.87 8.55 -22.05
CA GLU A 221 13.35 8.41 -23.42
C GLU A 221 13.73 7.05 -24.00
N CYS A 222 15.01 6.66 -23.94
CA CYS A 222 15.47 5.35 -24.42
C CYS A 222 14.75 4.18 -23.73
N ARG A 223 14.49 4.31 -22.42
CA ARG A 223 13.69 3.33 -21.68
C ARG A 223 12.24 3.25 -22.17
N ARG A 224 11.63 4.40 -22.48
CA ARG A 224 10.23 4.48 -22.92
C ARG A 224 10.04 3.82 -24.28
N GLU A 225 10.92 4.13 -25.24
CA GLU A 225 10.84 3.55 -26.59
C GLU A 225 11.00 2.02 -26.54
N TRP A 226 12.01 1.54 -25.82
CA TRP A 226 12.22 0.10 -25.64
C TRP A 226 11.01 -0.61 -25.01
N LEU A 227 10.40 -0.03 -23.97
CA LEU A 227 9.18 -0.57 -23.35
C LEU A 227 7.99 -0.60 -24.32
N SER A 228 7.86 0.40 -25.19
CA SER A 228 6.78 0.47 -26.17
C SER A 228 6.88 -0.68 -27.17
N GLU A 229 8.08 -1.00 -27.62
CA GLU A 229 8.33 -2.11 -28.55
C GLU A 229 8.16 -3.47 -27.86
N ALA A 230 8.75 -3.65 -26.67
CA ALA A 230 8.72 -4.93 -25.95
C ALA A 230 7.30 -5.33 -25.48
N MET A 231 6.44 -4.35 -25.20
CA MET A 231 5.06 -4.60 -24.72
C MET A 231 4.03 -4.73 -25.85
N SER A 232 4.47 -4.77 -27.12
CA SER A 232 3.61 -4.80 -28.31
C SER A 232 3.81 -6.07 -29.14
N GLY A 233 2.73 -6.59 -29.72
CA GLY A 233 2.78 -7.73 -30.64
C GLY A 233 3.20 -9.05 -29.99
N GLU A 234 3.81 -9.94 -30.77
CA GLU A 234 4.11 -11.34 -30.39
C GLU A 234 5.12 -11.49 -29.24
N GLY A 235 5.90 -10.44 -28.94
CA GLY A 235 6.84 -10.43 -27.82
C GLY A 235 6.19 -10.26 -26.44
N ASN A 236 4.93 -9.85 -26.39
CA ASN A 236 4.20 -9.69 -25.12
C ASN A 236 3.57 -11.03 -24.70
N HIS A 237 3.84 -11.50 -23.47
CA HIS A 237 3.27 -12.75 -22.94
C HIS A 237 1.73 -12.74 -22.86
N GLN A 238 1.10 -11.56 -22.84
CA GLN A 238 -0.35 -11.39 -22.89
C GLN A 238 -0.90 -11.36 -24.32
N TRP A 239 -0.05 -11.42 -25.35
CA TRP A 239 -0.47 -11.40 -26.74
C TRP A 239 -1.18 -12.70 -27.12
N ARG A 240 -2.45 -12.58 -27.52
CA ARG A 240 -3.30 -13.70 -27.94
C ARG A 240 -3.62 -13.61 -29.43
N GLY A 241 -2.60 -13.55 -30.28
CA GLY A 241 -2.76 -13.62 -31.73
C GLY A 241 -3.64 -12.52 -32.34
N GLY A 242 -3.71 -11.35 -31.70
CA GLY A 242 -4.54 -10.24 -32.18
C GLY A 242 -6.00 -10.27 -31.75
N ALA A 243 -6.40 -11.11 -30.80
CA ALA A 243 -7.76 -11.16 -30.27
C ALA A 243 -8.32 -9.79 -29.82
N SER A 244 -7.47 -8.84 -29.40
CA SER A 244 -7.88 -7.46 -29.09
C SER A 244 -8.43 -6.70 -30.29
N PHE A 245 -7.93 -6.99 -31.50
CA PHE A 245 -8.33 -6.37 -32.77
C PHE A 245 -9.62 -6.94 -33.36
N GLU A 246 -10.12 -8.06 -32.83
CA GLU A 246 -11.41 -8.60 -33.26
C GLU A 246 -12.55 -7.64 -32.90
N PRO A 247 -13.46 -7.36 -33.84
CA PRO A 247 -14.56 -6.42 -33.62
C PRO A 247 -15.54 -6.96 -32.58
N TYR A 248 -16.11 -6.05 -31.79
CA TYR A 248 -17.27 -6.37 -30.95
C TYR A 248 -18.52 -6.52 -31.81
N GLY A 249 -19.50 -7.30 -31.36
CA GLY A 249 -20.84 -7.30 -31.96
C GLY A 249 -21.48 -5.90 -31.91
N THR A 250 -22.28 -5.54 -32.91
CA THR A 250 -22.91 -4.21 -33.01
C THR A 250 -23.83 -3.85 -31.84
N GLU A 251 -24.30 -4.86 -31.10
CA GLU A 251 -25.12 -4.72 -29.90
C GLU A 251 -24.31 -4.26 -28.67
N PHE A 252 -22.98 -4.41 -28.67
CA PHE A 252 -22.10 -3.92 -27.59
C PHE A 252 -21.84 -2.42 -27.72
N ASN A 253 -22.91 -1.63 -27.66
CA ASN A 253 -22.91 -0.18 -27.81
C ASN A 253 -23.01 0.54 -26.45
N GLU A 254 -22.98 1.87 -26.44
CA GLU A 254 -23.03 2.66 -25.21
C GLU A 254 -24.37 2.52 -24.46
N GLU A 255 -25.47 2.27 -25.17
CA GLU A 255 -26.78 2.04 -24.54
C GLU A 255 -26.77 0.75 -23.70
N LEU A 256 -26.27 -0.36 -24.25
CA LEU A 256 -26.12 -1.61 -23.52
C LEU A 256 -25.17 -1.45 -22.33
N LYS A 257 -24.03 -0.77 -22.52
CA LYS A 257 -23.07 -0.55 -21.43
C LYS A 257 -23.69 0.24 -20.29
N GLU A 258 -24.51 1.25 -20.61
CA GLU A 258 -25.19 2.04 -19.61
C GLU A 258 -26.24 1.23 -18.85
N GLN A 259 -27.02 0.38 -19.53
CA GLN A 259 -27.96 -0.54 -18.87
C GLN A 259 -27.25 -1.50 -17.90
N ILE A 260 -26.05 -1.98 -18.24
CA ILE A 260 -25.24 -2.83 -17.35
C ILE A 260 -24.75 -2.05 -16.13
N ARG A 261 -24.30 -0.80 -16.31
CA ARG A 261 -23.87 0.06 -15.20
C ARG A 261 -25.02 0.42 -14.28
N GLU A 262 -26.20 0.73 -14.83
CA GLU A 262 -27.40 1.03 -14.05
C GLU A 262 -27.84 -0.19 -13.23
N ARG A 263 -27.87 -1.39 -13.83
CA ARG A 263 -28.14 -2.66 -13.14
C ARG A 263 -27.15 -2.91 -12.01
N ASP A 264 -25.87 -2.62 -12.22
CA ASP A 264 -24.81 -2.80 -11.24
C ASP A 264 -24.67 -1.61 -10.28
N GLU A 265 -25.67 -0.72 -10.26
CA GLU A 265 -25.73 0.48 -9.41
C GLU A 265 -24.47 1.37 -9.51
N TYR A 266 -23.87 1.42 -10.70
CA TYR A 266 -22.62 2.13 -11.00
C TYR A 266 -21.47 1.74 -10.07
N CYS A 267 -21.48 0.51 -9.58
CA CYS A 267 -20.47 -0.05 -8.71
C CYS A 267 -19.76 -1.23 -9.40
N CYS A 268 -18.48 -1.40 -9.07
CA CYS A 268 -17.74 -2.58 -9.49
C CYS A 268 -18.36 -3.82 -8.86
N VAL A 269 -18.78 -4.80 -9.67
CA VAL A 269 -19.41 -6.04 -9.18
C VAL A 269 -18.46 -6.84 -8.28
N LEU A 270 -17.14 -6.77 -8.52
CA LEU A 270 -16.16 -7.57 -7.78
C LEU A 270 -15.72 -6.98 -6.44
N CYS A 271 -15.69 -5.66 -6.30
CA CYS A 271 -15.19 -5.01 -5.08
C CYS A 271 -16.16 -4.03 -4.43
N GLY A 272 -17.32 -3.78 -5.07
CA GLY A 272 -18.29 -2.77 -4.64
C GLY A 272 -17.80 -1.33 -4.77
N GLY A 273 -16.58 -1.11 -5.27
CA GLY A 273 -16.00 0.22 -5.42
C GLY A 273 -16.68 1.03 -6.51
N SER A 274 -16.91 2.31 -6.26
CA SER A 274 -17.37 3.27 -7.25
C SER A 274 -16.26 3.62 -8.26
N SER A 275 -16.64 4.30 -9.34
CA SER A 275 -15.68 4.87 -10.28
C SER A 275 -14.68 5.82 -9.61
N ASP A 276 -13.44 5.82 -10.11
CA ASP A 276 -12.37 6.77 -9.75
C ASP A 276 -12.50 8.09 -10.52
N GLY A 277 -13.74 8.52 -10.81
CA GLY A 277 -14.04 9.63 -11.71
C GLY A 277 -14.06 9.27 -13.21
N ARG A 278 -13.96 7.97 -13.55
CA ARG A 278 -14.10 7.43 -14.92
C ARG A 278 -15.21 6.39 -14.98
N GLU A 279 -15.87 6.25 -16.13
CA GLU A 279 -16.91 5.21 -16.27
C GLU A 279 -16.36 3.80 -16.02
N LEU A 280 -17.18 2.95 -15.37
CA LEU A 280 -16.83 1.55 -15.17
C LEU A 280 -16.74 0.83 -16.52
N SER A 281 -15.76 -0.06 -16.63
CA SER A 281 -15.57 -0.90 -17.80
C SER A 281 -16.58 -2.04 -17.76
N VAL A 282 -17.35 -2.22 -18.82
CA VAL A 282 -18.22 -3.38 -18.99
C VAL A 282 -17.42 -4.53 -19.58
N HIS A 283 -17.39 -5.66 -18.89
CA HIS A 283 -16.55 -6.81 -19.20
C HIS A 283 -17.40 -8.06 -19.48
N HIS A 284 -17.05 -8.80 -20.55
CA HIS A 284 -17.61 -10.12 -20.86
C HIS A 284 -17.02 -11.20 -19.96
N ILE A 285 -17.86 -11.87 -19.15
CA ILE A 285 -17.44 -12.90 -18.19
C ILE A 285 -16.74 -14.07 -18.88
N ASP A 286 -17.32 -14.56 -19.98
CA ASP A 286 -16.81 -15.67 -20.78
C ASP A 286 -15.68 -15.28 -21.75
N ARG A 287 -15.35 -13.99 -21.85
CA ARG A 287 -14.37 -13.39 -22.76
C ARG A 287 -14.73 -13.53 -24.25
N ASP A 288 -15.96 -13.95 -24.57
CA ASP A 288 -16.48 -13.94 -25.94
C ASP A 288 -17.12 -12.58 -26.22
N LYS A 289 -16.47 -11.78 -27.08
CA LYS A 289 -16.91 -10.43 -27.47
C LYS A 289 -18.26 -10.38 -28.20
N THR A 290 -18.78 -11.54 -28.61
CA THR A 290 -20.07 -11.65 -29.31
C THR A 290 -21.22 -11.98 -28.35
N ASN A 291 -20.94 -12.45 -27.14
CA ASN A 291 -21.96 -12.82 -26.16
C ASN A 291 -22.39 -11.63 -25.30
N ASN A 292 -23.33 -10.83 -25.84
CA ASN A 292 -23.83 -9.61 -25.20
C ASN A 292 -25.02 -9.84 -24.25
N SER A 293 -25.23 -11.07 -23.77
CA SER A 293 -26.27 -11.33 -22.77
C SER A 293 -26.04 -10.49 -21.53
N MET A 294 -27.11 -9.90 -20.98
CA MET A 294 -27.03 -9.15 -19.72
C MET A 294 -26.32 -9.96 -18.62
N SER A 295 -26.61 -11.26 -18.50
CA SER A 295 -25.99 -12.14 -17.50
C SER A 295 -24.50 -12.43 -17.74
N ASN A 296 -23.98 -12.14 -18.93
CA ASN A 296 -22.57 -12.34 -19.31
C ASN A 296 -21.74 -11.05 -19.22
N LEU A 297 -22.37 -9.92 -18.90
CA LEU A 297 -21.71 -8.61 -18.83
C LEU A 297 -21.69 -8.10 -17.38
N ILE A 298 -20.56 -7.53 -16.95
CA ILE A 298 -20.37 -6.98 -15.59
C ILE A 298 -19.63 -5.65 -15.60
N SER A 299 -20.02 -4.74 -14.72
CA SER A 299 -19.33 -3.46 -14.50
C SER A 299 -18.13 -3.65 -13.56
N LEU A 300 -16.94 -3.23 -14.00
CA LEU A 300 -15.69 -3.37 -13.26
C LEU A 300 -14.94 -2.04 -13.15
N CYS A 301 -14.38 -1.76 -11.97
CA CYS A 301 -13.43 -0.66 -11.80
C CYS A 301 -12.09 -1.01 -12.47
N ARG A 302 -11.24 0.00 -12.71
CA ARG A 302 -9.96 -0.19 -13.42
C ARG A 302 -9.08 -1.28 -12.80
N SER A 303 -8.95 -1.31 -11.47
CA SER A 303 -8.13 -2.30 -10.77
C SER A 303 -8.69 -3.72 -10.94
N CYS A 304 -10.00 -3.91 -10.74
CA CYS A 304 -10.63 -5.21 -10.92
C CYS A 304 -10.65 -5.66 -12.38
N HIS A 305 -10.86 -4.75 -13.33
CA HIS A 305 -10.82 -5.06 -14.75
C HIS A 305 -9.43 -5.52 -15.18
N GLN A 306 -8.36 -4.86 -14.71
CA GLN A 306 -6.98 -5.31 -14.95
C GLN A 306 -6.69 -6.69 -14.34
N LEU A 307 -7.18 -6.95 -13.13
CA LEU A 307 -7.03 -8.27 -12.48
C LEU A 307 -7.68 -9.39 -13.28
N VAL A 308 -8.86 -9.15 -13.86
CA VAL A 308 -9.58 -10.15 -14.67
C VAL A 308 -8.86 -10.47 -15.99
N HIS A 309 -8.15 -9.50 -16.58
CA HIS A 309 -7.31 -9.72 -17.77
C HIS A 309 -6.00 -10.45 -17.45
N ASN A 310 -5.38 -10.15 -16.30
CA ASN A 310 -4.04 -10.63 -15.96
C ASN A 310 -4.00 -12.02 -15.29
N GLY A 311 -5.14 -12.51 -14.78
CA GLY A 311 -5.32 -13.92 -14.38
C GLY A 311 -4.78 -14.31 -13.01
N ASP A 312 -5.60 -14.17 -11.96
CA ASP A 312 -5.58 -15.03 -10.75
C ASP A 312 -6.96 -15.12 -10.02
N ARG A 313 -8.02 -14.62 -10.67
CA ARG A 313 -9.40 -14.93 -10.31
C ARG A 313 -10.11 -15.30 -11.59
N THR A 314 -10.26 -16.59 -11.85
CA THR A 314 -11.38 -17.01 -12.69
C THR A 314 -12.64 -16.39 -12.11
N LEU A 315 -13.53 -15.88 -12.96
CA LEU A 315 -14.92 -15.59 -12.61
C LEU A 315 -15.66 -16.91 -12.31
N THR A 316 -15.11 -17.75 -11.43
CA THR A 316 -15.72 -18.96 -10.88
C THR A 316 -16.81 -18.62 -9.86
N LEU A 317 -17.07 -17.32 -9.61
CA LEU A 317 -18.15 -16.84 -8.75
C LEU A 317 -19.53 -16.80 -9.44
N TYR A 318 -19.66 -17.18 -10.72
CA TYR A 318 -20.93 -17.15 -11.46
C TYR A 318 -21.14 -18.33 -12.43
N LYS A 319 -20.80 -19.56 -12.02
CA LYS A 319 -21.32 -20.78 -12.64
C LYS A 319 -22.10 -21.62 -11.65
#